data_AF-A0A2N0KYW2-F1
#
_entry.id   AF-A0A2N0KYW2-F1
#
_cell.length_a   1.000
_cell.length_b   1.000
_cell.length_c   1.000
_cell.angle_alpha   90.00
_cell.angle_beta   90.00
_cell.angle_gamma   90.00
#
_symmetry.space_group_name_H-M   'P 1'
#
loop_
_entity.id
_entity.type
_entity.pdbx_description
1 polymer ?
#
loop_
_entity_poly.entity_id
_entity_poly.type
_entity_poly.pdbx_seq_one_letter_code
_entity_poly.pdbx_strand_id
1 'polypeptide(L)' 'MYDPNLNDQKLTFKIEFGNIVDEQTGSLWNMFSEAVTGKLKGDRLAAVIRANHFWFTWSAFFPDSELRKADFFGS' A
#
# COMPACT_ATOMS: atom_id res chain seq x y z
N MET A 1 -0.98 -0.59 -2.51
CA MET A 1 -0.73 -0.26 -1.09
C MET A 1 -0.18 1.15 -1.08
N TYR A 2 -0.62 2.00 -0.17
CA TYR A 2 -0.24 3.42 -0.13
C TYR A 2 0.66 3.68 1.06
N ASP A 3 1.53 4.68 0.95
CA ASP A 3 2.35 5.14 2.06
C ASP A 3 1.47 6.00 2.99
N PRO A 4 1.27 5.61 4.26
CA PRO A 4 0.46 6.39 5.19
C PRO A 4 1.15 7.67 5.67
N ASN A 5 2.39 7.94 5.24
CA ASN A 5 3.08 9.17 5.59
C ASN A 5 2.65 10.32 4.67
N LEU A 6 2.24 11.43 5.28
CA LEU A 6 1.91 12.68 4.63
C LEU A 6 2.57 13.83 5.40
N ASN A 7 3.40 14.64 4.74
CA ASN A 7 4.11 15.77 5.37
C ASN A 7 4.84 15.38 6.68
N ASP A 8 5.63 14.31 6.63
CA ASP A 8 6.37 13.72 7.76
C ASP A 8 5.49 13.21 8.93
N GLN A 9 4.17 13.14 8.74
CA GLN A 9 3.23 12.57 9.69
C GLN A 9 2.68 11.25 9.19
N LYS A 10 2.82 10.19 10.00
CA LYS A 10 2.16 8.91 9.76
C LYS A 10 0.69 8.99 10.16
N LEU A 11 -0.22 8.80 9.21
CA LEU A 11 -1.65 8.74 9.45
C LEU A 11 -2.09 7.31 9.81
N THR A 12 -3.14 7.21 10.63
CA THR A 12 -3.88 5.97 10.88
C THR A 12 -5.31 6.13 10.41
N PHE A 13 -5.88 5.07 9.87
CA PHE A 13 -7.19 5.10 9.23
C PHE A 13 -8.14 4.12 9.89
N LYS A 14 -9.40 4.55 10.01
CA LYS A 14 -10.53 3.73 10.44
C LYS A 14 -11.66 3.80 9.42
N ILE A 15 -12.52 2.78 9.43
CA ILE A 15 -13.76 2.79 8.66
C ILE A 15 -14.88 3.22 9.60
N GLU A 16 -15.52 4.35 9.30
CA GLU A 16 -16.69 4.85 10.03
C GLU A 16 -17.85 5.09 9.07
N PHE A 17 -18.97 4.41 9.30
CA PHE A 17 -20.17 4.50 8.48
C PHE A 17 -19.89 4.29 6.97
N GLY A 18 -18.95 3.41 6.64
CA GLY A 18 -18.54 3.13 5.26
C GLY A 18 -17.54 4.12 4.66
N ASN A 19 -17.08 5.13 5.41
CA ASN A 19 -16.07 6.08 4.97
C ASN A 19 -14.71 5.73 5.55
N ILE A 20 -13.65 6.01 4.78
CA ILE A 20 -12.27 5.96 5.26
C ILE A 20 -11.98 7.28 5.95
N VAL A 21 -11.59 7.25 7.22
CA VAL A 21 -11.34 8.45 8.03
C VAL A 21 -9.95 8.36 8.63
N ASP A 22 -9.14 9.41 8.51
CA ASP A 22 -7.87 9.49 9.27
C ASP A 22 -8.14 9.93 10.71
N GLU A 23 -7.47 9.29 11.68
CA GLU A 23 -7.72 9.54 13.09
C GLU A 23 -7.10 10.84 13.61
N GLN A 24 -6.12 11.40 12.88
CA GLN A 24 -5.38 12.58 13.30
C GLN A 24 -6.10 13.89 12.99
N THR A 25 -6.84 13.94 11.89
CA THR A 25 -7.54 15.14 11.42
C THR A 25 -9.03 14.93 11.19
N GLY A 26 -9.49 13.67 11.13
CA GLY A 26 -10.88 13.35 10.82
C GLY A 26 -11.26 13.60 9.37
N SER A 27 -10.28 13.75 8.46
CA SER A 27 -10.57 13.96 7.04
C SER A 27 -11.10 12.66 6.42
N LEU A 28 -12.03 12.79 5.48
CA LEU A 28 -12.57 11.64 4.74
C LEU A 28 -11.75 11.40 3.49
N TRP A 29 -11.48 10.12 3.21
CA TRP A 29 -10.65 9.69 2.10
C TRP A 29 -11.44 8.80 1.14
N ASN A 30 -11.19 8.97 -0.16
CA ASN A 30 -11.73 8.08 -1.18
C ASN A 30 -10.81 6.87 -1.43
N MET A 31 -11.28 5.89 -2.21
CA MET A 31 -10.51 4.68 -2.54
C MET A 31 -9.22 4.93 -3.35
N PHE A 32 -9.07 6.13 -3.92
CA PHE A 32 -7.89 6.57 -4.67
C PHE A 32 -6.88 7.32 -3.79
N SER A 33 -7.02 7.20 -2.47
CA SER A 33 -6.16 7.82 -1.45
C SER A 33 -6.06 9.33 -1.58
N GLU A 34 -7.17 9.97 -1.90
CA GLU A 34 -7.34 11.42 -1.88
C GLU A 34 -8.32 11.81 -0.76
N ALA A 35 -7.95 12.80 0.03
CA ALA A 35 -8.81 13.38 1.03
C ALA A 35 -9.86 14.27 0.35
N VAL A 36 -11.13 13.91 0.48
CA VAL A 36 -12.25 14.60 -0.19
C VAL A 36 -12.91 15.67 0.68
N THR A 37 -12.69 15.62 1.99
CA THR A 37 -13.21 16.59 2.97
C THR A 37 -12.20 16.82 4.11
N GLY A 38 -12.50 17.75 5.00
CA GLY A 38 -11.70 17.97 6.21
C GLY A 38 -10.44 18.81 5.96
N LYS A 39 -9.53 18.79 6.94
CA LYS A 39 -8.32 19.62 6.95
C LYS A 39 -7.36 19.27 5.81
N LEU A 40 -7.34 18.01 5.40
CA LEU A 40 -6.44 17.49 4.37
C LEU A 40 -7.06 17.51 2.97
N LYS A 41 -8.23 18.15 2.78
CA LYS A 41 -8.95 18.12 1.49
C LYS A 41 -8.04 18.50 0.31
N GLY A 42 -7.95 17.60 -0.66
CA GLY A 42 -7.11 17.72 -1.86
C GLY A 42 -5.74 17.06 -1.73
N ASP A 43 -5.31 16.69 -0.53
CA ASP A 43 -4.07 15.94 -0.32
C ASP A 43 -4.23 14.49 -0.80
N ARG A 44 -3.10 13.91 -1.22
CA ARG A 44 -3.05 12.55 -1.75
C ARG A 44 -1.88 11.77 -1.18
N LEU A 45 -2.12 10.52 -0.76
CA LEU A 45 -1.04 9.64 -0.32
C LEU A 45 -0.22 9.16 -1.51
N ALA A 46 1.08 8.96 -1.29
CA ALA A 46 1.95 8.36 -2.28
C ALA A 46 1.58 6.89 -2.52
N ALA A 47 1.47 6.49 -3.79
CA ALA A 47 1.32 5.10 -4.14
C ALA A 47 2.67 4.38 -3.95
N VAL A 48 2.67 3.29 -3.17
CA VAL A 48 3.85 2.42 -3.09
C VAL A 48 3.88 1.59 -4.36
N ILE A 49 4.83 1.89 -5.26
CA ILE A 49 5.07 1.09 -6.45
C ILE A 49 5.53 -0.29 -5.99
N ARG A 50 4.72 -1.31 -6.27
CA ARG A 50 5.12 -2.71 -6.14
C ARG A 50 5.31 -3.28 -7.53
N ALA A 51 6.56 -3.59 -7.86
CA ALA A 51 6.87 -4.31 -9.07
C ALA A 51 6.53 -5.80 -8.85
N ASN A 52 5.45 -6.25 -9.47
CA ASN A 52 5.19 -7.68 -9.59
C ASN A 52 6.13 -8.22 -10.66
N HIS A 53 7.29 -8.73 -10.24
CA HIS A 53 8.17 -9.44 -11.16
C HIS A 53 7.77 -10.91 -11.23
N PHE A 54 7.65 -11.44 -12.44
CA PHE A 54 7.62 -12.89 -12.59
C PHE A 54 8.97 -13.46 -12.11
N TRP A 55 8.95 -14.64 -11.51
CA TRP A 55 10.16 -15.29 -10.99
C TRP A 55 11.22 -15.49 -12.09
N PHE A 56 10.81 -15.73 -13.35
CA PHE A 56 11.74 -15.89 -14.48
C PHE A 56 12.40 -14.57 -14.91
N THR A 57 11.74 -13.44 -14.70
CA THR A 57 12.33 -12.11 -14.91
C THR A 57 13.36 -11.83 -13.81
N TRP A 58 13.05 -12.21 -12.57
CA TRP A 58 13.98 -12.10 -11.44
C TRP A 58 15.25 -12.94 -11.65
N SER A 59 15.13 -14.20 -12.10
CA SER A 59 16.30 -15.05 -12.37
C SER A 59 17.21 -14.52 -13.49
N ALA A 60 16.66 -13.74 -14.44
CA ALA A 60 17.46 -13.10 -15.48
C ALA A 60 18.26 -11.89 -14.96
N PHE A 61 17.73 -11.16 -13.98
CA PHE A 61 18.38 -9.98 -13.39
C PHE A 61 19.27 -10.30 -12.18
N PHE A 62 19.00 -11.39 -11.46
CA PHE A 62 19.71 -11.84 -10.26
C PHE A 62 20.09 -13.32 -10.40
N PRO A 63 21.11 -13.64 -11.23
CA PRO A 63 21.45 -15.02 -11.60
C PRO A 63 21.90 -15.88 -10.40
N ASP A 64 22.36 -15.27 -9.32
CA ASP A 64 22.78 -15.96 -8.09
C ASP A 64 21.60 -16.43 -7.21
N SER A 65 20.35 -16.13 -7.62
CA SER A 65 19.17 -16.56 -6.88
C SER A 65 18.95 -18.07 -7.01
N GLU A 66 18.83 -18.78 -5.88
CA GLU A 66 18.55 -20.22 -5.87
C GLU A 66 17.06 -20.49 -6.11
N LEU A 67 16.72 -21.18 -7.21
CA LEU A 67 15.36 -21.63 -7.49
C LEU A 67 15.10 -22.97 -6.79
N ARG A 68 14.11 -23.02 -5.89
CA ARG A 68 13.71 -24.26 -5.21
C ARG A 68 12.39 -24.79 -5.72
N LYS A 69 12.27 -26.12 -5.76
CA LYS A 69 11.00 -26.80 -6.00
C LYS A 69 10.16 -26.69 -4.73
N ALA A 70 8.86 -26.43 -4.86
CA ALA A 70 7.97 -26.48 -3.71
C ALA A 70 7.78 -27.95 -3.32
N ASP A 71 8.26 -28.33 -2.14
CA ASP A 71 7.93 -29.62 -1.55
C ASP A 71 6.48 -29.55 -1.04
N PHE A 72 5.58 -30.25 -1.73
CA PHE A 72 4.22 -30.44 -1.24
C PHE A 72 4.26 -31.43 -0.06
N PHE A 73 4.14 -30.93 1.16
CA PHE A 73 3.83 -31.76 2.32
C PHE A 73 2.32 -32.02 2.35
N GLY A 74 1.87 -32.98 1.54
CA GLY A 74 0.51 -33.52 1.58
C GLY A 74 0.54 -34.99 1.94
N SER A 75 -0.01 -35.33 3.10
CA SER A 75 -0.55 -36.66 3.44
C SER A 75 -2.05 -36.53 3.63
#